data_AF-A0AAW1ISL9-F1
#
_entry.id   AF-A0AAW1ISL9-F1
#
_cell.length_a   1.000
_cell.length_b   1.000
_cell.length_c   1.000
_cell.angle_alpha   90.00
_cell.angle_beta   90.00
_cell.angle_gamma   90.00
#
_symmetry.space_group_name_H-M   'P 1'
#
loop_
_entity.id
_entity.type
_entity.pdbx_description
1 polymer ?
#
loop_
_entity_poly.entity_id
_entity_poly.type
_entity_poly.pdbx_seq_one_letter_code
_entity_poly.pdbx_strand_id
1 'polypeptide(L)'
;MLHWTKAQEDAFTEIKRELSSEPILAIYNPHAKTELHTDASQVGLSGILYQEQTDGRLHPISYYSRKTTIEESRYHSYELEALAIVNSVERFRVYLIGIHFVIRTDCNSLKMLQNKRDLSPRIGRWFVKLSEYNYTIEYHAGSINTVADALSRYPIEEGKETEIVGLPILHIKVTTDWIAALQRNCLSKKARRQKLLVFPSCT
;
A
#
# COMPACT_ATOMS: atom_id res chain seq x y z
N MET A 1 -28.49 8.75 -24.21
CA MET A 1 -27.29 8.27 -24.92
C MET A 1 -26.15 9.21 -24.53
N LEU A 2 -25.05 8.70 -23.97
CA LEU A 2 -23.91 9.54 -23.59
C LEU A 2 -23.10 9.85 -24.86
N HIS A 3 -22.91 11.12 -25.17
CA HIS A 3 -22.14 11.56 -26.35
C HIS A 3 -20.75 12.00 -25.93
N TRP A 4 -19.72 11.33 -26.45
CA TRP A 4 -18.33 11.75 -26.28
C TRP A 4 -18.02 12.85 -27.30
N THR A 5 -18.01 14.10 -26.83
CA THR A 5 -17.70 15.26 -27.65
C THR A 5 -16.28 15.75 -27.37
N LYS A 6 -15.84 16.74 -28.14
CA LYS A 6 -14.52 17.38 -27.95
C LYS A 6 -14.31 17.89 -26.53
N ALA A 7 -15.36 18.41 -25.87
CA ALA A 7 -15.26 18.89 -24.49
C ALA A 7 -14.94 17.76 -23.49
N GLN A 8 -15.45 16.54 -23.71
CA GLN A 8 -15.10 15.38 -22.87
C GLN A 8 -13.67 14.88 -23.17
N GLU A 9 -13.26 14.88 -24.43
CA GLU A 9 -11.88 14.51 -24.80
C GLU A 9 -10.85 15.48 -24.20
N ASP A 10 -11.12 16.78 -24.27
CA ASP A 10 -10.25 17.82 -23.73
C ASP A 10 -10.14 17.68 -22.21
N ALA A 11 -11.27 17.50 -21.50
CA ALA A 11 -11.29 17.28 -20.06
C ALA A 11 -10.56 15.97 -19.65
N PHE A 12 -10.71 14.90 -20.43
CA PHE A 12 -10.02 13.64 -20.17
C PHE A 12 -8.50 13.75 -20.37
N THR A 13 -8.09 14.47 -21.41
CA THR A 13 -6.67 14.75 -21.71
C THR A 13 -6.05 15.63 -20.64
N GLU A 14 -6.80 16.63 -20.15
CA GLU A 14 -6.41 17.48 -19.03
C GLU A 14 -6.17 16.64 -17.77
N ILE A 15 -7.12 15.79 -17.39
CA ILE A 15 -6.99 14.89 -16.23
C ILE A 15 -5.76 13.99 -16.38
N LYS A 16 -5.53 13.41 -17.56
CA LYS A 16 -4.33 12.61 -17.82
C LYS A 16 -3.05 13.41 -17.60
N ARG A 17 -3.01 14.66 -18.06
CA ARG A 17 -1.85 15.53 -17.93
C ARG A 17 -1.58 15.86 -16.47
N GLU A 18 -2.60 16.28 -15.73
CA GLU A 18 -2.50 16.58 -14.29
C GLU A 18 -2.06 15.35 -13.49
N LEU A 19 -2.67 14.19 -13.76
CA LEU A 19 -2.28 12.90 -13.17
C LEU A 19 -0.89 12.40 -13.59
N SER A 20 -0.27 13.01 -14.61
CA SER A 20 1.08 12.68 -15.08
C SER A 20 2.12 13.75 -14.70
N SER A 21 1.70 14.83 -14.03
CA SER A 21 2.55 15.95 -13.64
C SER A 21 3.01 15.83 -12.18
N GLU A 22 4.22 16.31 -11.88
CA GLU A 22 4.91 16.11 -10.60
C GLU A 22 4.30 16.92 -9.43
N PRO A 23 4.25 16.41 -8.17
CA PRO A 23 4.53 15.07 -7.70
C PRO A 23 3.23 14.30 -7.39
N ILE A 24 2.92 13.28 -8.20
CA ILE A 24 1.82 12.32 -7.95
C ILE A 24 2.07 11.53 -6.65
N LEU A 25 3.35 11.44 -6.24
CA LEU A 25 3.83 10.76 -5.04
C LEU A 25 4.97 11.56 -4.39
N ALA A 26 4.93 11.71 -3.07
CA ALA A 26 6.01 12.30 -2.30
C ALA A 26 6.99 11.23 -1.76
N ILE A 27 8.20 11.68 -1.39
CA ILE A 27 9.23 10.80 -0.83
C ILE A 27 8.91 10.51 0.64
N TYR A 28 9.06 9.24 1.02
CA TYR A 28 8.83 8.79 2.39
C TYR A 28 9.83 9.42 3.38
N ASN A 29 9.32 9.92 4.50
CA ASN A 29 10.11 10.42 5.63
C ASN A 29 9.69 9.70 6.94
N PRO A 30 10.59 8.96 7.61
CA PRO A 30 10.25 8.19 8.81
C PRO A 30 9.85 9.05 10.03
N HIS A 31 10.13 10.35 10.00
CA HIS A 31 9.79 11.28 11.08
C HIS A 31 8.52 12.09 10.81
N ALA A 32 7.95 11.98 9.60
CA ALA A 32 6.73 12.70 9.24
C ALA A 32 5.50 12.02 9.82
N LYS A 33 4.47 12.82 10.11
CA LYS A 33 3.17 12.31 10.50
C LYS A 33 2.61 11.47 9.35
N THR A 34 2.23 10.24 9.67
CA THR A 34 1.80 9.24 8.69
C THR A 34 0.33 8.90 8.88
N GLU A 35 -0.43 8.92 7.80
CA GLU A 35 -1.84 8.51 7.79
C GLU A 35 -2.05 7.41 6.74
N LEU A 36 -2.84 6.40 7.10
CA LEU A 36 -3.25 5.32 6.22
C LEU A 36 -4.75 5.44 5.99
N HIS A 37 -5.15 5.77 4.77
CA HIS A 37 -6.56 5.87 4.38
C HIS A 37 -6.97 4.59 3.69
N THR A 38 -8.04 3.96 4.16
CA THR A 38 -8.51 2.67 3.62
C THR A 38 -9.98 2.75 3.28
N ASP A 39 -10.38 1.97 2.27
CA ASP A 39 -11.77 1.81 1.88
C ASP A 39 -12.00 0.40 1.34
N ALA A 40 -13.19 -0.14 1.57
CA ALA A 40 -13.56 -1.46 1.11
C ALA A 40 -14.94 -1.47 0.45
N SER A 41 -15.02 -2.14 -0.68
CA SER A 41 -16.27 -2.45 -1.36
C SER A 41 -16.36 -3.95 -1.64
N GLN A 42 -17.54 -4.41 -2.07
CA GLN A 42 -17.70 -5.78 -2.57
C GLN A 42 -16.93 -6.06 -3.86
N VAL A 43 -16.39 -5.02 -4.50
CA VAL A 43 -15.64 -5.11 -5.76
C VAL A 43 -14.14 -5.15 -5.49
N GLY A 44 -13.68 -4.34 -4.54
CA GLY A 44 -12.26 -4.13 -4.30
C GLY A 44 -11.96 -3.50 -2.94
N LEU A 45 -10.69 -3.59 -2.57
CA LEU A 45 -10.11 -2.99 -1.38
C LEU A 45 -9.09 -1.96 -1.83
N SER A 46 -8.94 -0.88 -1.06
CA SER A 46 -7.92 0.13 -1.32
C SER A 46 -7.24 0.61 -0.04
N GLY A 47 -6.03 1.13 -0.23
CA GLY A 47 -5.21 1.70 0.81
C GLY A 47 -4.31 2.79 0.24
N ILE A 48 -4.24 3.94 0.91
CA ILE A 48 -3.39 5.06 0.51
C ILE A 48 -2.57 5.49 1.71
N LEU A 49 -1.25 5.44 1.55
CA LEU A 49 -0.32 5.93 2.54
C LEU A 49 -0.07 7.42 2.27
N TYR A 50 -0.38 8.27 3.24
CA TYR A 50 -0.12 9.71 3.22
C TYR A 50 0.94 10.08 4.25
N GLN A 51 1.73 11.09 3.93
CA GLN A 51 2.61 11.73 4.89
C GLN A 51 2.59 13.25 4.76
N GLU A 52 2.75 13.92 5.90
CA GLU A 52 2.94 15.36 5.94
C GLU A 52 4.31 15.73 5.32
N GLN A 53 4.30 16.63 4.34
CA GLN A 53 5.51 17.11 3.67
C GLN A 53 5.93 18.48 4.19
N THR A 54 7.00 19.03 3.61
CA THR A 54 7.58 20.34 3.99
C THR A 54 6.62 21.52 3.83
N ASP A 55 5.56 21.36 3.04
CA ASP A 55 4.49 22.35 2.87
C ASP A 55 3.37 22.24 3.94
N GLY A 56 3.51 21.32 4.90
CA GLY A 56 2.52 21.06 5.96
C GLY A 56 1.25 20.37 5.48
N ARG A 57 1.23 19.83 4.25
CA ARG A 57 0.08 19.11 3.68
C ARG A 57 0.37 17.61 3.62
N LEU A 58 -0.70 16.82 3.64
CA LEU A 58 -0.62 15.39 3.40
C LEU A 58 -0.44 15.12 1.91
N HIS A 59 0.66 14.46 1.56
CA HIS A 59 0.91 13.99 0.21
C HIS A 59 0.93 12.46 0.17
N PRO A 60 0.39 11.86 -0.90
CA PRO A 60 0.40 10.42 -1.07
C PRO A 60 1.85 9.92 -1.26
N ILE A 61 2.22 8.87 -0.54
CA ILE A 61 3.50 8.17 -0.64
C ILE A 61 3.37 6.89 -1.46
N SER A 62 2.24 6.19 -1.29
CA SER A 62 1.96 4.97 -2.04
C SER A 62 0.48 4.68 -2.08
N TYR A 63 0.04 4.12 -3.20
CA TYR A 63 -1.32 3.60 -3.39
C TYR A 63 -1.32 2.07 -3.40
N TYR A 64 -2.44 1.51 -3.00
CA TYR A 64 -2.73 0.09 -3.04
C TYR A 64 -4.19 -0.10 -3.41
N SER A 65 -4.46 -1.00 -4.35
CA SER A 65 -5.80 -1.44 -4.72
C SER A 65 -5.76 -2.91 -5.10
N ARG A 66 -6.75 -3.70 -4.68
CA ARG A 66 -6.89 -5.12 -5.04
C ARG A 66 -8.36 -5.45 -5.24
N LYS A 67 -8.66 -6.30 -6.21
CA LYS A 67 -10.01 -6.86 -6.39
C LYS A 67 -10.32 -7.86 -5.27
N THR A 68 -11.53 -7.81 -4.71
CA THR A 68 -11.98 -8.82 -3.74
C THR A 68 -12.25 -10.14 -4.45
N THR A 69 -11.93 -11.26 -3.81
CA THR A 69 -12.35 -12.59 -4.33
C THR A 69 -13.87 -12.77 -4.20
N ILE A 70 -14.41 -13.80 -4.84
CA ILE A 70 -15.84 -14.14 -4.78
C ILE A 70 -16.27 -14.45 -3.34
N GLU A 71 -15.38 -15.01 -2.53
CA GLU A 71 -15.61 -15.30 -1.12
C GLU A 71 -15.55 -14.03 -0.29
N GLU A 72 -14.57 -13.16 -0.54
CA GLU A 72 -14.40 -11.88 0.16
C GLU A 72 -15.58 -10.95 -0.14
N SER A 73 -16.07 -10.90 -1.37
CA SER A 73 -17.20 -10.04 -1.77
C SER A 73 -18.50 -10.37 -1.04
N ARG A 74 -18.60 -11.56 -0.43
CA ARG A 74 -19.75 -12.00 0.39
C ARG A 74 -19.62 -11.63 1.86
N TYR A 75 -18.50 -11.04 2.27
CA TYR A 75 -18.31 -10.62 3.64
C TYR A 75 -19.21 -9.44 3.97
N HIS A 76 -19.56 -9.30 5.25
CA HIS A 76 -20.30 -8.13 5.69
C HIS A 76 -19.43 -6.87 5.51
N SER A 77 -20.02 -5.70 5.25
CA SER A 77 -19.26 -4.47 4.99
C SER A 77 -18.21 -4.19 6.07
N TYR A 78 -18.58 -4.41 7.33
CA TYR A 78 -17.69 -4.33 8.47
C TYR A 78 -16.45 -5.28 8.40
N GLU A 79 -16.60 -6.50 7.88
CA GLU A 79 -15.48 -7.42 7.67
C GLU A 79 -14.62 -7.02 6.47
N LEU A 80 -15.23 -6.47 5.42
CA LEU A 80 -14.52 -5.92 4.25
C LEU A 80 -13.61 -4.75 4.66
N GLU A 81 -14.13 -3.85 5.48
CA GLU A 81 -13.37 -2.72 6.03
C GLU A 81 -12.18 -3.19 6.88
N ALA A 82 -12.39 -4.17 7.76
CA ALA A 82 -11.29 -4.79 8.51
C ALA A 82 -10.24 -5.41 7.58
N LEU A 83 -10.68 -6.07 6.51
CA LEU A 83 -9.81 -6.70 5.52
C LEU A 83 -9.00 -5.66 4.75
N ALA A 84 -9.58 -4.52 4.36
CA ALA A 84 -8.87 -3.42 3.70
C ALA A 84 -7.74 -2.88 4.56
N ILE A 85 -7.99 -2.68 5.87
CA ILE A 85 -6.94 -2.26 6.82
C ILE A 85 -5.81 -3.27 6.87
N VAL A 86 -6.12 -4.55 7.09
CA VAL A 86 -5.09 -5.59 7.24
C VAL A 86 -4.23 -5.71 5.99
N ASN A 87 -4.86 -5.72 4.81
CA ASN A 87 -4.15 -5.81 3.53
C ASN A 87 -3.28 -4.57 3.30
N SER A 88 -3.79 -3.39 3.62
CA SER A 88 -3.06 -2.14 3.43
C SER A 88 -1.86 -2.03 4.38
N VAL A 89 -2.04 -2.41 5.65
CA VAL A 89 -0.95 -2.44 6.63
C VAL A 89 0.11 -3.48 6.24
N GLU A 90 -0.29 -4.67 5.80
CA GLU A 90 0.63 -5.71 5.32
C GLU A 90 1.39 -5.26 4.07
N ARG A 91 0.72 -4.58 3.13
CA ARG A 91 1.33 -4.01 1.94
C ARG A 91 2.34 -2.91 2.27
N PHE A 92 2.02 -2.03 3.21
CA PHE A 92 2.85 -0.90 3.61
C PHE A 92 3.74 -1.19 4.83
N ARG A 93 3.93 -2.47 5.19
CA ARG A 93 4.71 -2.88 6.36
C ARG A 93 6.11 -2.24 6.41
N VAL A 94 6.76 -2.07 5.26
CA VAL A 94 8.09 -1.45 5.17
C VAL A 94 8.12 0.01 5.65
N TYR A 95 6.98 0.71 5.55
CA TYR A 95 6.82 2.09 5.97
C TYR A 95 6.24 2.19 7.39
N LEU A 96 5.35 1.27 7.76
CA LEU A 96 4.56 1.39 9.00
C LEU A 96 5.21 0.73 10.23
N ILE A 97 6.17 -0.16 10.03
CA ILE A 97 6.80 -0.87 11.15
C ILE A 97 7.65 0.09 11.99
N GLY A 98 7.42 0.10 13.31
CA GLY A 98 8.21 0.89 14.26
C GLY A 98 7.82 2.37 14.37
N ILE A 99 6.80 2.83 13.65
CA ILE A 99 6.26 4.20 13.78
C ILE A 99 4.84 4.20 14.34
N HIS A 100 4.40 5.35 14.86
CA HIS A 100 2.98 5.61 15.11
C HIS A 100 2.32 6.19 13.86
N PHE A 101 1.14 5.69 13.52
CA PHE A 101 0.35 6.21 12.39
C PHE A 101 -1.16 6.20 12.69
N VAL A 102 -1.91 7.01 11.93
CA VAL A 102 -3.37 7.10 12.04
C VAL A 102 -4.02 6.36 10.89
N ILE A 103 -4.93 5.44 11.19
CA ILE A 103 -5.76 4.75 10.19
C ILE A 103 -7.08 5.49 10.06
N ARG A 104 -7.40 5.93 8.84
CA ARG A 104 -8.66 6.56 8.45
C ARG A 104 -9.52 5.53 7.72
N THR A 105 -10.72 5.28 8.23
CA THR A 105 -11.74 4.41 7.62
C THR A 105 -13.10 5.07 7.76
N ASP A 106 -13.99 4.78 6.82
CA ASP A 106 -15.39 5.20 6.84
C ASP A 106 -16.27 4.32 7.77
N CYS A 107 -15.67 3.34 8.45
CA CYS A 107 -16.38 2.40 9.29
C CYS A 107 -16.19 2.70 10.78
N ASN A 108 -17.18 3.36 11.39
CA ASN A 108 -17.16 3.67 12.82
C ASN A 108 -17.15 2.40 13.71
N SER A 109 -17.64 1.27 13.21
CA SER A 109 -17.68 0.00 13.94
C SER A 109 -16.29 -0.57 14.24
N LEU A 110 -15.27 -0.24 13.43
CA LEU A 110 -13.89 -0.68 13.67
C LEU A 110 -13.24 0.01 14.87
N LYS A 111 -13.63 1.26 15.16
CA LYS A 111 -13.19 1.97 16.37
C LYS A 111 -13.63 1.23 17.65
N MET A 112 -14.82 0.64 17.62
CA MET A 112 -15.37 -0.10 18.76
C MET A 112 -14.75 -1.49 18.94
N LEU A 113 -13.95 -1.95 17.96
CA LEU A 113 -13.56 -3.35 17.93
C LEU A 113 -12.49 -3.73 18.94
N GLN A 114 -11.63 -2.78 19.32
CA GLN A 114 -10.65 -2.97 20.40
C GLN A 114 -11.33 -3.35 21.73
N ASN A 115 -12.60 -2.97 21.91
CA ASN A 115 -13.36 -3.19 23.15
C ASN A 115 -14.35 -4.35 23.06
N LYS A 116 -14.47 -5.02 21.89
CA LYS A 116 -15.49 -6.04 21.66
C LYS A 116 -15.00 -7.42 22.10
N ARG A 117 -15.72 -8.06 23.02
CA ARG A 117 -15.35 -9.37 23.59
C ARG A 117 -15.63 -10.55 22.64
N ASP A 118 -16.68 -10.45 21.83
CA ASP A 118 -17.07 -11.49 20.87
C ASP A 118 -16.67 -11.07 19.45
N LEU A 119 -15.51 -11.56 19.01
CA LEU A 119 -15.00 -11.39 17.66
C LEU A 119 -15.17 -12.68 16.87
N SER A 120 -15.47 -12.54 15.57
CA SER A 120 -15.37 -13.69 14.68
C SER A 120 -13.92 -14.20 14.67
N PRO A 121 -13.68 -15.53 14.60
CA PRO A 121 -12.32 -16.07 14.60
C PRO A 121 -11.45 -15.51 13.47
N ARG A 122 -12.06 -15.15 12.33
CA ARG A 122 -11.39 -14.49 11.20
C ARG A 122 -10.84 -13.13 11.61
N ILE A 123 -11.69 -12.29 12.20
CA ILE A 123 -11.30 -10.95 12.63
C ILE A 123 -10.27 -11.04 13.77
N GLY A 124 -10.43 -11.97 14.71
CA GLY A 124 -9.43 -12.20 15.77
C GLY A 124 -8.01 -12.41 15.22
N ARG A 125 -7.86 -13.22 14.16
CA ARG A 125 -6.55 -13.43 13.50
C ARG A 125 -5.99 -12.17 12.87
N TRP A 126 -6.85 -11.33 12.31
CA TRP A 126 -6.45 -10.04 11.76
C TRP A 126 -5.98 -9.06 12.84
N PHE A 127 -6.61 -9.06 14.02
CA PHE A 127 -6.15 -8.24 15.14
C PHE A 127 -4.79 -8.66 15.66
N VAL A 128 -4.51 -9.96 15.70
CA VAL A 128 -3.17 -10.46 16.05
C VAL A 128 -2.12 -9.94 15.06
N LYS A 129 -2.42 -9.90 13.75
CA LYS A 129 -1.51 -9.28 12.77
C LYS A 129 -1.32 -7.78 13.04
N LEU A 130 -2.40 -7.07 13.34
CA LEU A 130 -2.34 -5.62 13.60
C LEU A 130 -1.62 -5.28 14.91
N SER A 131 -1.59 -6.18 15.90
CA SER A 131 -0.90 -5.93 17.18
C SER A 131 0.61 -5.74 17.09
N GLU A 132 1.24 -6.06 15.96
CA GLU A 132 2.65 -5.74 15.70
C GLU A 132 2.87 -4.22 15.51
N TYR A 133 1.82 -3.46 15.21
CA TYR A 133 1.89 -2.07 14.80
C TYR A 133 1.37 -1.12 15.89
N ASN A 134 1.91 0.10 15.90
CA ASN A 134 1.43 1.17 16.77
C ASN A 134 0.53 2.11 15.96
N TYR A 135 -0.78 2.04 16.16
CA TYR A 135 -1.73 2.81 15.37
C TYR A 135 -2.93 3.32 16.17
N THR A 136 -3.60 4.32 15.62
CA THR A 136 -4.88 4.83 16.12
C THR A 136 -5.91 4.83 15.00
N ILE A 137 -7.12 4.32 15.25
CA ILE A 137 -8.21 4.32 14.26
C ILE A 137 -9.08 5.55 14.47
N GLU A 138 -9.23 6.35 13.42
CA GLU A 138 -10.10 7.51 13.38
C GLU A 138 -11.15 7.36 12.28
N TYR A 139 -12.41 7.62 12.62
CA TYR A 139 -13.48 7.66 11.63
C TYR A 139 -13.31 8.87 10.72
N HIS A 140 -13.42 8.65 9.41
CA HIS A 140 -13.37 9.69 8.40
C HIS A 140 -14.55 9.51 7.46
N ALA A 141 -15.37 10.55 7.29
CA ALA A 141 -16.58 10.41 6.47
C ALA A 141 -16.21 10.07 5.01
N GLY A 142 -16.96 9.14 4.40
CA GLY A 142 -16.70 8.67 3.03
C GLY A 142 -16.72 9.79 1.98
N SER A 143 -17.45 10.89 2.23
CA SER A 143 -17.44 12.08 1.36
C SER A 143 -16.07 12.76 1.24
N ILE A 144 -15.18 12.53 2.20
CA ILE A 144 -13.82 13.07 2.23
C ILE A 144 -12.81 12.01 1.75
N ASN A 145 -13.16 10.71 1.79
CA ASN A 145 -12.31 9.58 1.39
C ASN A 145 -12.42 9.26 -0.11
N THR A 146 -12.50 10.28 -0.97
CA THR A 146 -12.86 10.13 -2.39
C THR A 146 -11.86 9.29 -3.19
N VAL A 147 -10.57 9.40 -2.86
CA VAL A 147 -9.51 8.68 -3.59
C VAL A 147 -9.53 7.19 -3.25
N ALA A 148 -9.69 6.83 -1.98
CA ALA A 148 -9.76 5.41 -1.59
C ALA A 148 -11.06 4.75 -2.08
N ASP A 149 -12.19 5.47 -2.01
CA ASP A 149 -13.48 5.03 -2.55
C ASP A 149 -13.41 4.79 -4.07
N ALA A 150 -12.78 5.68 -4.82
CA ALA A 150 -12.57 5.48 -6.25
C ALA A 150 -11.74 4.22 -6.54
N LEU A 151 -10.66 4.00 -5.78
CA LEU A 151 -9.79 2.83 -5.95
C LEU A 151 -10.47 1.51 -5.54
N SER A 152 -11.35 1.52 -4.56
CA SER A 152 -12.06 0.32 -4.09
C SER A 152 -13.19 -0.08 -5.04
N ARG A 153 -13.83 0.88 -5.72
CA ARG A 153 -14.93 0.65 -6.67
C ARG A 153 -14.45 0.27 -8.07
N TYR A 154 -13.25 0.68 -8.45
CA TYR A 154 -12.65 0.41 -9.77
C TYR A 154 -11.30 -0.31 -9.65
N PRO A 155 -11.23 -1.49 -9.02
CA PRO A 155 -9.98 -2.24 -8.95
C PRO A 155 -9.56 -2.70 -10.35
N ILE A 156 -8.27 -2.61 -10.63
CA ILE A 156 -7.68 -3.06 -11.89
C ILE A 156 -7.84 -4.59 -11.97
N GLU A 157 -8.42 -5.09 -13.07
CA GLU A 157 -8.42 -6.52 -13.39
C GLU A 157 -6.97 -7.00 -13.49
N GLU A 158 -6.60 -8.12 -12.87
CA GLU A 158 -5.28 -8.73 -13.12
C GLU A 158 -5.23 -9.23 -14.57
N GLY A 159 -4.87 -8.33 -15.49
CA GLY A 159 -4.67 -8.58 -16.90
C GLY A 159 -3.20 -8.42 -17.22
N LYS A 160 -2.56 -9.54 -17.60
CA LYS A 160 -1.25 -9.71 -18.29
C LYS A 160 -0.27 -8.54 -18.15
N GLU A 161 0.88 -8.83 -17.51
CA GLU A 161 2.15 -8.09 -17.59
C GLU A 161 2.12 -7.10 -18.76
N THR A 162 1.74 -5.85 -18.46
CA THR A 162 1.68 -4.82 -19.49
C THR A 162 3.13 -4.62 -19.91
N GLU A 163 3.45 -4.91 -21.18
CA GLU A 163 4.78 -4.63 -21.72
C GLU A 163 5.12 -3.19 -21.35
N ILE A 164 6.10 -3.06 -20.45
CA ILE A 164 6.50 -1.79 -19.87
C ILE A 164 7.05 -0.97 -21.03
N VAL A 165 6.30 0.03 -21.47
CA VAL A 165 6.79 1.00 -22.45
C VAL A 165 7.88 1.82 -21.78
N GLY A 166 9.13 1.36 -21.91
CA GLY A 166 10.31 2.22 -21.97
C GLY A 166 10.75 2.97 -20.70
N LEU A 167 10.30 2.63 -19.50
CA LEU A 167 10.93 3.10 -18.26
C LEU A 167 11.66 1.93 -17.58
N PRO A 168 12.99 2.01 -17.35
CA PRO A 168 13.71 0.99 -16.60
C PRO A 168 13.36 1.15 -15.11
N ILE A 169 12.18 0.68 -14.74
CA ILE A 169 11.82 0.51 -13.33
C ILE A 169 12.69 -0.65 -12.83
N LEU A 170 13.51 -0.39 -11.82
CA LEU A 170 14.17 -1.46 -11.06
C LEU A 170 13.09 -2.32 -10.40
N HIS A 171 12.63 -3.34 -11.13
CA HIS A 171 11.67 -4.30 -10.64
C HIS A 171 12.36 -5.19 -9.61
N ILE A 172 12.41 -4.73 -8.35
CA ILE A 172 12.85 -5.54 -7.23
C ILE A 172 11.73 -6.56 -6.99
N LYS A 173 11.90 -7.78 -7.51
CA LYS A 173 11.09 -8.93 -7.11
C LYS A 173 11.37 -9.20 -5.64
N VAL A 174 10.57 -8.60 -4.75
CA VAL A 174 10.57 -8.95 -3.33
C VAL A 174 9.86 -10.31 -3.22
N THR A 175 10.59 -11.38 -3.52
CA THR A 175 10.19 -12.71 -3.06
C THR A 175 10.13 -12.69 -1.53
N THR A 176 9.15 -13.36 -0.95
CA THR A 176 8.76 -13.42 0.47
C THR A 176 9.83 -13.89 1.46
N ASP A 177 11.10 -13.90 1.05
CA ASP A 177 12.21 -14.33 1.88
C ASP A 177 13.43 -13.42 1.66
N TRP A 178 13.30 -12.17 2.12
CA TRP A 178 14.39 -11.18 2.07
C TRP A 178 15.63 -11.66 2.86
N ILE A 179 15.41 -12.50 3.87
CA ILE A 179 16.47 -13.19 4.64
C ILE A 179 17.26 -14.13 3.72
N ALA A 180 16.58 -14.94 2.91
CA ALA A 180 17.24 -15.84 1.96
C ALA A 180 17.99 -15.07 0.84
N ALA A 181 17.53 -13.87 0.47
CA ALA A 181 18.25 -13.01 -0.48
C ALA A 181 19.53 -12.42 0.13
N LEU A 182 19.49 -12.00 1.40
CA LEU A 182 20.66 -11.50 2.14
C LEU A 182 21.71 -12.60 2.38
N GLN A 183 21.28 -13.80 2.73
CA GLN A 183 22.17 -14.95 2.92
C GLN A 183 22.89 -15.35 1.63
N ARG A 184 22.21 -15.31 0.47
CA ARG A 184 22.82 -15.56 -0.84
C ARG A 184 23.91 -14.54 -1.21
N ASN A 185 23.70 -13.26 -0.87
CA ASN A 185 24.69 -12.21 -1.11
C ASN A 185 25.90 -12.26 -0.16
N CYS A 186 25.73 -12.80 1.05
CA CYS A 186 26.84 -13.05 1.97
C CYS A 186 27.70 -14.25 1.52
N LEU A 187 27.09 -15.29 0.93
CA LEU A 187 27.81 -16.45 0.39
C LEU A 187 28.59 -16.12 -0.88
N SER A 188 28.05 -15.28 -1.77
CA SER A 188 28.76 -14.85 -2.99
C SER A 188 29.98 -13.95 -2.70
N LYS A 189 29.93 -13.16 -1.62
CA LYS A 189 31.08 -12.34 -1.17
C LYS A 189 32.18 -13.15 -0.49
N LYS A 190 31.86 -14.30 0.13
CA LYS A 190 32.89 -15.24 0.64
C LYS A 190 33.65 -15.94 -0.49
N ALA A 191 33.01 -16.25 -1.62
CA ALA A 191 33.67 -16.85 -2.78
C ALA A 191 34.62 -15.89 -3.54
N ARG A 192 34.41 -14.56 -3.42
CA ARG A 192 35.28 -13.54 -4.06
C ARG A 192 36.46 -13.07 -3.21
N ARG A 193 36.55 -13.46 -1.93
CA ARG A 193 37.64 -13.01 -1.03
C ARG A 193 38.84 -13.96 -0.93
N GLN A 194 38.86 -15.06 -1.69
CA GLN A 194 39.97 -16.04 -1.65
C GLN A 194 40.90 -16.02 -2.88
N LYS A 195 40.88 -14.97 -3.71
CA LYS A 195 41.72 -14.89 -4.92
C LYS A 195 42.65 -13.67 -5.04
N LEU A 196 42.86 -12.90 -3.98
CA LEU A 196 43.91 -11.88 -3.94
C LEU A 196 44.69 -12.01 -2.63
N LEU A 197 45.75 -12.83 -2.63
CA LEU A 197 46.91 -12.73 -1.75
C LEU A 197 47.97 -13.72 -2.26
N VAL A 198 48.71 -13.31 -3.30
CA VAL A 198 50.05 -13.83 -3.58
C VAL A 198 50.97 -12.61 -3.55
N PHE A 199 51.71 -12.46 -2.46
CA PHE A 199 52.78 -11.49 -2.34
C PHE A 199 54.04 -12.05 -3.03
N PRO A 200 54.88 -11.23 -3.67
CA PRO A 200 56.17 -11.66 -4.17
C PRO A 200 57.17 -11.76 -3.01
N SER A 201 57.91 -12.85 -2.92
CA SER A 201 59.08 -12.96 -2.04
C SER A 201 60.36 -12.73 -2.85
N CYS A 202 61.06 -11.64 -2.56
CA CYS A 202 62.48 -11.45 -2.86
C CYS A 202 63.32 -12.31 -1.90
N THR A 203 64.17 -13.17 -2.45
CA THR A 203 65.61 -13.29 -2.19
C THR A 203 66.22 -14.18 -3.27
#